data_AF-A0A066RQM2-F1
#
_entry.id   AF-A0A066RQM2-F1
#
_cell.length_a   1.000
_cell.length_b   1.000
_cell.length_c   1.000
_cell.angle_alpha   90.00
_cell.angle_beta   90.00
_cell.angle_gamma   90.00
#
_symmetry.space_group_name_H-M   'P 1'
#
loop_
_entity.id
_entity.type
_entity.pdbx_description
1 polymer ?
#
loop_
_entity_poly.entity_id
_entity_poly.type
_entity_poly.pdbx_seq_one_letter_code
_entity_poly.pdbx_strand_id
1 'polypeptide(L)'
;MILVILTMQISVAASNQTSKIEVLTEVAKSLGDIGDSIVKITDGIKHVVVTGEEGINYFFARKARKDLINLSAKSTQFSAYQNVAVTVTIDEYLRNPSYSGWVDVQERLLTVVKEGAKLLSEWNDERSDFIVEPSYASLIESLNSRISILEKLLFLEPPITESELNVLKNVNIEYKKLMREFRLAVNELNVYLKQYVKNYKKD
;
A
#
# COMPACT_ATOMS: atom_id res chain seq x y z
N MET A 1 51.55 -27.12 -24.93
CA MET A 1 50.60 -26.44 -25.83
C MET A 1 49.35 -26.14 -25.01
N ILE A 2 49.26 -24.93 -24.45
CA ILE A 2 48.17 -24.46 -23.59
C ILE A 2 47.63 -23.23 -24.28
N LEU A 3 46.35 -23.22 -24.70
CA LEU A 3 45.62 -21.96 -24.85
C LEU A 3 44.10 -22.14 -25.03
N VAL A 4 43.38 -21.24 -24.38
CA VAL A 4 42.01 -20.74 -24.62
C VAL A 4 40.83 -21.59 -24.08
N ILE A 5 40.48 -21.33 -22.82
CA ILE A 5 39.08 -21.29 -22.37
C ILE A 5 38.92 -20.03 -21.51
N LEU A 6 38.64 -18.89 -22.15
CA LEU A 6 38.23 -17.68 -21.45
C LEU A 6 37.38 -16.83 -22.39
N THR A 7 36.05 -16.86 -22.23
CA THR A 7 35.08 -15.77 -22.51
C THR A 7 33.66 -16.32 -22.65
N MET A 8 32.99 -16.65 -21.53
CA MET A 8 31.54 -16.92 -21.56
C MET A 8 30.77 -16.55 -20.27
N GLN A 9 31.26 -15.59 -19.47
CA GLN A 9 30.59 -15.17 -18.23
C GLN A 9 29.99 -13.76 -18.23
N ILE A 10 30.05 -13.02 -19.34
CA ILE A 10 29.63 -11.60 -19.33
C ILE A 10 28.11 -11.42 -19.59
N SER A 11 27.40 -12.43 -20.11
CA SER A 11 25.99 -12.23 -20.54
C SER A 11 24.92 -12.42 -19.46
N VAL A 12 25.23 -13.08 -18.34
CA VAL A 12 24.23 -13.37 -17.29
C VAL A 12 23.99 -12.14 -16.38
N ALA A 13 25.05 -11.37 -16.08
CA ALA A 13 24.96 -10.21 -15.20
C ALA A 13 24.08 -9.08 -15.77
N ALA A 14 24.15 -8.84 -17.08
CA ALA A 14 23.31 -7.85 -17.75
C ALA A 14 21.81 -8.22 -17.68
N SER A 15 21.47 -9.50 -17.87
CA SER A 15 20.08 -9.97 -17.81
C SER A 15 19.45 -9.81 -16.41
N ASN A 16 20.24 -10.00 -15.35
CA ASN A 16 19.77 -9.91 -13.97
C ASN A 16 19.66 -8.46 -13.46
N GLN A 17 20.36 -7.51 -14.09
CA GLN A 17 20.22 -6.08 -13.79
C GLN A 17 18.98 -5.47 -14.44
N THR A 18 18.72 -5.84 -15.71
CA THR A 18 17.51 -5.42 -16.43
C THR A 18 16.24 -5.87 -15.70
N SER A 19 16.21 -7.09 -15.17
CA SER A 19 15.07 -7.59 -14.41
C SER A 19 14.81 -6.82 -13.11
N LYS A 20 15.85 -6.40 -12.36
CA LYS A 20 15.67 -5.64 -11.11
C LYS A 20 15.12 -4.24 -11.35
N ILE A 21 15.65 -3.54 -12.35
CA ILE A 21 15.18 -2.21 -12.74
C ILE A 21 13.72 -2.27 -13.20
N GLU A 22 13.34 -3.29 -13.96
CA GLU A 22 11.96 -3.52 -14.39
C GLU A 22 11.03 -3.73 -13.18
N VAL A 23 11.40 -4.61 -12.24
CA VAL A 23 10.62 -4.84 -11.01
C VAL A 23 10.48 -3.55 -10.20
N LEU A 24 11.56 -2.79 -9.97
CA LEU A 24 11.50 -1.54 -9.22
C LEU A 24 10.65 -0.48 -9.93
N THR A 25 10.71 -0.42 -11.26
CA THR A 25 9.90 0.52 -12.06
C THR A 25 8.42 0.16 -12.01
N GLU A 26 8.09 -1.13 -12.13
CA GLU A 26 6.74 -1.64 -11.97
C GLU A 26 6.20 -1.31 -10.57
N VAL A 27 7.01 -1.57 -9.53
CA VAL A 27 6.67 -1.25 -8.14
C VAL A 27 6.37 0.25 -7.99
N ALA A 28 7.23 1.13 -8.48
CA ALA A 28 7.02 2.58 -8.39
C ALA A 28 5.73 3.02 -9.08
N LYS A 29 5.50 2.54 -10.31
CA LYS A 29 4.30 2.86 -11.07
C LYS A 29 3.04 2.42 -10.33
N SER A 30 3.00 1.17 -9.89
CA SER A 30 1.82 0.61 -9.25
C SER A 30 1.54 1.25 -7.89
N LEU A 31 2.57 1.68 -7.14
CA LEU A 31 2.37 2.48 -5.93
C LEU A 31 1.69 3.83 -6.23
N GLY A 32 2.06 4.47 -7.35
CA GLY A 32 1.40 5.69 -7.84
C GLY A 32 -0.08 5.46 -8.18
N ASP A 33 -0.38 4.40 -8.95
CA ASP A 33 -1.76 4.05 -9.36
C ASP A 33 -2.67 3.73 -8.15
N ILE A 34 -2.11 3.09 -7.11
CA ILE A 34 -2.82 2.78 -5.86
C ILE A 34 -3.15 4.07 -5.10
N GLY A 35 -2.22 5.03 -5.05
CA GLY A 35 -2.43 6.33 -4.42
C GLY A 35 -3.65 7.06 -5.00
N ASP A 36 -3.72 7.12 -6.33
CA ASP A 36 -4.84 7.74 -7.06
C ASP A 36 -6.17 6.99 -6.83
N SER A 37 -6.13 5.67 -6.61
CA SER A 37 -7.31 4.84 -6.36
C SER A 37 -7.90 5.07 -4.96
N ILE A 38 -7.05 5.28 -3.95
CA ILE A 38 -7.49 5.58 -2.57
C ILE A 38 -8.33 6.85 -2.49
N VAL A 39 -7.98 7.86 -3.28
CA VAL A 39 -8.75 9.11 -3.38
C VAL A 39 -10.17 8.81 -3.88
N LYS A 40 -10.31 8.03 -4.96
CA LYS A 40 -11.60 7.65 -5.54
C LYS A 40 -12.47 6.84 -4.59
N ILE A 41 -11.87 5.94 -3.80
CA ILE A 41 -12.59 5.15 -2.80
C ILE A 41 -13.18 6.07 -1.72
N THR A 42 -12.42 7.07 -1.28
CA THR A 42 -12.88 8.05 -0.28
C THR A 42 -14.09 8.84 -0.79
N ASP A 43 -14.05 9.26 -2.06
CA ASP A 43 -15.18 9.91 -2.73
C ASP A 43 -16.40 8.98 -2.86
N GLY A 44 -16.17 7.71 -3.20
CA GLY A 44 -17.23 6.70 -3.27
C GLY A 44 -17.92 6.45 -1.94
N ILE A 45 -17.15 6.31 -0.85
CA ILE A 45 -17.70 6.15 0.52
C ILE A 45 -18.51 7.39 0.90
N LYS A 46 -18.00 8.59 0.61
CA LYS A 46 -18.72 9.84 0.86
C LYS A 46 -20.05 9.86 0.11
N HIS A 47 -20.07 9.44 -1.16
CA HIS A 47 -21.29 9.36 -1.96
C HIS A 47 -22.32 8.42 -1.34
N VAL A 48 -21.93 7.17 -1.03
CA VAL A 48 -22.81 6.14 -0.45
C VAL A 48 -23.46 6.61 0.85
N VAL A 49 -22.70 7.28 1.73
CA VAL A 49 -23.28 7.74 3.01
C VAL A 49 -24.21 8.95 2.79
N VAL A 50 -23.89 9.86 1.86
CA VAL A 50 -24.79 10.99 1.53
C VAL A 50 -26.08 10.50 0.89
N THR A 51 -26.02 9.60 -0.10
CA THR A 51 -27.22 9.09 -0.79
C THR A 51 -27.99 8.07 0.06
N GLY A 52 -27.32 7.40 1.00
CA GLY A 52 -27.94 6.47 1.94
C GLY A 52 -28.90 7.14 2.93
N GLU A 53 -28.75 8.45 3.19
CA GLU A 53 -29.69 9.25 4.01
C GLU A 53 -31.09 9.33 3.39
N GLU A 54 -31.25 9.13 2.07
CA GLU A 54 -32.53 9.28 1.37
C GLU A 54 -33.37 7.99 1.28
N GLY A 55 -32.88 6.82 1.73
CA GLY A 55 -33.69 5.59 1.60
C GLY A 55 -33.15 4.28 2.18
N ILE A 56 -31.97 4.25 2.80
CA ILE A 56 -31.44 2.99 3.37
C ILE A 56 -31.84 2.87 4.84
N ASN A 57 -32.36 1.68 5.21
CA ASN A 57 -32.70 1.27 6.56
C ASN A 57 -31.62 1.73 7.57
N TYR A 58 -31.96 2.61 8.51
CA TYR A 58 -31.08 3.20 9.55
C TYR A 58 -30.09 2.20 10.19
N PHE A 59 -30.49 0.94 10.32
CA PHE A 59 -29.64 -0.14 10.81
C PHE A 59 -28.40 -0.41 9.94
N PHE A 60 -28.55 -0.42 8.61
CA PHE A 60 -27.42 -0.62 7.68
C PHE A 60 -26.46 0.57 7.70
N ALA A 61 -26.97 1.80 7.73
CA ALA A 61 -26.14 2.99 7.87
C ALA A 61 -25.32 2.96 9.18
N ARG A 62 -25.93 2.51 10.29
CA ARG A 62 -25.25 2.36 11.58
C ARG A 62 -24.20 1.26 11.57
N LYS A 63 -24.46 0.12 10.90
CA LYS A 63 -23.49 -0.96 10.73
C LYS A 63 -22.31 -0.52 9.85
N ALA A 64 -22.59 -0.03 8.64
CA ALA A 64 -21.58 0.49 7.73
C ALA A 64 -20.70 1.56 8.41
N ARG A 65 -21.29 2.43 9.22
CA ARG A 65 -20.54 3.39 10.04
C ARG A 65 -19.60 2.73 11.05
N LYS A 66 -20.05 1.72 11.79
CA LYS A 66 -19.20 0.98 12.74
C LYS A 66 -18.02 0.35 12.00
N ASP A 67 -18.29 -0.24 10.85
CA ASP A 67 -17.31 -0.92 10.02
C ASP A 67 -16.29 0.10 9.48
N LEU A 68 -16.74 1.27 9.00
CA LEU A 68 -15.89 2.39 8.57
C LEU A 68 -15.03 2.96 9.71
N ILE A 69 -15.56 3.06 10.93
CA ILE A 69 -14.78 3.51 12.11
C ILE A 69 -13.69 2.49 12.44
N ASN A 70 -14.02 1.21 12.45
CA ASN A 70 -13.07 0.12 12.70
C ASN A 70 -11.97 0.12 11.62
N LEU A 71 -12.37 0.25 10.35
CA LEU A 71 -11.49 0.38 9.20
C LEU A 71 -10.57 1.59 9.34
N SER A 72 -11.10 2.76 9.69
CA SER A 72 -10.31 3.97 9.91
C SER A 72 -9.29 3.79 11.02
N ALA A 73 -9.66 3.17 12.15
CA ALA A 73 -8.75 2.89 13.26
C ALA A 73 -7.61 1.94 12.85
N LYS A 74 -7.95 0.81 12.23
CA LYS A 74 -6.96 -0.17 11.72
C LYS A 74 -6.03 0.44 10.68
N SER A 75 -6.59 1.23 9.76
CA SER A 75 -5.85 1.97 8.74
C SER A 75 -4.91 3.01 9.34
N THR A 76 -5.36 3.74 10.37
CA THR A 76 -4.53 4.70 11.10
C THR A 76 -3.36 3.99 11.76
N GLN A 77 -3.61 2.88 12.45
CA GLN A 77 -2.57 2.10 13.11
C GLN A 77 -1.54 1.58 12.10
N PHE A 78 -2.00 1.03 10.97
CA PHE A 78 -1.16 0.55 9.89
C PHE A 78 -0.32 1.68 9.27
N SER A 79 -0.92 2.85 9.03
CA SER A 79 -0.25 4.03 8.46
C SER A 79 0.78 4.66 9.40
N ALA A 80 0.46 4.78 10.69
CA ALA A 80 1.29 5.49 11.65
C ALA A 80 2.57 4.73 12.01
N TYR A 81 2.51 3.41 12.17
CA TYR A 81 3.62 2.65 12.72
C TYR A 81 4.43 1.89 11.66
N GLN A 82 3.76 1.21 10.73
CA GLN A 82 4.47 0.24 9.89
C GLN A 82 5.00 0.87 8.60
N ASN A 83 4.25 1.80 8.04
CA ASN A 83 4.64 2.43 6.79
C ASN A 83 5.77 3.45 6.96
N VAL A 84 5.83 4.13 8.12
CA VAL A 84 6.94 5.04 8.44
C VAL A 84 8.26 4.25 8.54
N ALA A 85 8.25 3.10 9.21
CA ALA A 85 9.43 2.25 9.37
C ALA A 85 10.02 1.81 8.02
N VAL A 86 9.18 1.44 7.04
CA VAL A 86 9.65 1.09 5.69
C VAL A 86 10.34 2.28 5.01
N THR A 87 9.72 3.46 5.01
CA THR A 87 10.32 4.62 4.32
C THR A 87 11.64 5.08 4.96
N VAL A 88 11.74 4.99 6.29
CA VAL A 88 12.95 5.33 7.04
C VAL A 88 14.07 4.34 6.74
N THR A 89 13.77 3.04 6.77
CA THR A 89 14.78 2.00 6.47
C THR A 89 15.25 2.07 5.01
N ILE A 90 14.36 2.38 4.06
CA ILE A 90 14.78 2.63 2.66
C ILE A 90 15.65 3.90 2.56
N ASP A 91 15.30 4.99 3.26
CA ASP A 91 16.15 6.19 3.30
C ASP A 91 17.54 5.91 3.90
N GLU A 92 17.61 5.09 4.95
CA GLU A 92 18.87 4.67 5.58
C GLU A 92 19.71 3.81 4.63
N TYR A 93 19.07 2.84 3.95
CA TYR A 93 19.71 2.02 2.93
C TYR A 93 20.27 2.87 1.78
N LEU A 94 19.49 3.81 1.25
CA LEU A 94 19.93 4.70 0.15
C LEU A 94 21.12 5.58 0.54
N ARG A 95 21.35 5.85 1.83
CA ARG A 95 22.54 6.61 2.30
C ARG A 95 23.78 5.75 2.40
N ASN A 96 23.64 4.46 2.74
CA ASN A 96 24.75 3.52 2.88
C ASN A 96 24.34 2.11 2.43
N PRO A 97 24.32 1.84 1.11
CA PRO A 97 23.86 0.56 0.59
C PRO A 97 24.73 -0.60 1.08
N SER A 98 24.12 -1.55 1.76
CA SER A 98 24.79 -2.73 2.29
C SER A 98 23.84 -3.92 2.36
N TYR A 99 24.36 -5.13 2.25
CA TYR A 99 23.51 -6.32 2.33
C TYR A 99 22.68 -6.36 3.62
N SER A 100 23.29 -6.06 4.78
CA SER A 100 22.58 -6.01 6.07
C SER A 100 21.49 -4.94 6.09
N GLY A 101 21.76 -3.74 5.56
CA GLY A 101 20.73 -2.70 5.48
C GLY A 101 19.56 -3.06 4.58
N TRP A 102 19.78 -3.89 3.55
CA TRP A 102 18.69 -4.41 2.72
C TRP A 102 17.86 -5.46 3.47
N VAL A 103 18.49 -6.34 4.26
CA VAL A 103 17.78 -7.28 5.13
C VAL A 103 16.86 -6.52 6.09
N ASP A 104 17.32 -5.40 6.66
CA ASP A 104 16.49 -4.56 7.52
C ASP A 104 15.26 -4.00 6.76
N VAL A 105 15.45 -3.56 5.51
CA VAL A 105 14.33 -3.13 4.63
C VAL A 105 13.36 -4.28 4.40
N GLN A 106 13.86 -5.48 4.07
CA GLN A 106 13.04 -6.67 3.84
C GLN A 106 12.23 -7.07 5.09
N GLU A 107 12.80 -6.99 6.29
CA GLU A 107 12.07 -7.27 7.53
C GLU A 107 10.92 -6.29 7.77
N ARG A 108 11.13 -4.99 7.47
CA ARG A 108 10.05 -3.99 7.56
C ARG A 108 8.97 -4.22 6.51
N LEU A 109 9.35 -4.53 5.27
CA LEU A 109 8.41 -4.87 4.21
C LEU A 109 7.57 -6.09 4.57
N LEU A 110 8.21 -7.16 5.07
CA LEU A 110 7.52 -8.37 5.50
C LEU A 110 6.48 -8.10 6.59
N THR A 111 6.80 -7.20 7.53
CA THR A 111 5.86 -6.80 8.59
C THR A 111 4.62 -6.13 7.99
N VAL A 112 4.82 -5.18 7.07
CA VAL A 112 3.73 -4.48 6.38
C VAL A 112 2.89 -5.45 5.54
N VAL A 113 3.53 -6.38 4.82
CA VAL A 113 2.85 -7.42 4.02
C VAL A 113 1.98 -8.30 4.92
N LYS A 114 2.51 -8.78 6.05
CA LYS A 114 1.75 -9.64 6.99
C LYS A 114 0.53 -8.95 7.57
N GLU A 115 0.68 -7.71 8.04
CA GLU A 115 -0.48 -6.98 8.56
C GLU A 115 -1.48 -6.60 7.47
N GLY A 116 -1.00 -6.24 6.26
CA GLY A 116 -1.86 -6.00 5.12
C GLY A 116 -2.69 -7.23 4.76
N ALA A 117 -2.05 -8.41 4.70
CA ALA A 117 -2.72 -9.68 4.41
C ALA A 117 -3.73 -10.06 5.51
N LYS A 118 -3.38 -9.82 6.77
CA LYS A 118 -4.30 -10.00 7.90
C LYS A 118 -5.53 -9.10 7.80
N LEU A 119 -5.34 -7.82 7.49
CA LEU A 119 -6.44 -6.87 7.30
C LEU A 119 -7.36 -7.32 6.16
N LEU A 120 -6.79 -7.74 5.03
CA LEU A 120 -7.56 -8.29 3.92
C LEU A 120 -8.33 -9.55 4.29
N SER A 121 -7.72 -10.48 5.03
CA SER A 121 -8.41 -11.69 5.49
C SER A 121 -9.60 -11.32 6.38
N GLU A 122 -9.40 -10.46 7.37
CA GLU A 122 -10.46 -10.01 8.27
C GLU A 122 -11.62 -9.36 7.53
N TRP A 123 -11.35 -8.71 6.39
CA TRP A 123 -12.36 -8.06 5.56
C TRP A 123 -13.09 -9.03 4.64
N ASN A 124 -12.38 -9.98 4.04
CA ASN A 124 -13.00 -11.04 3.24
C ASN A 124 -13.90 -11.95 4.09
N ASP A 125 -13.56 -12.13 5.38
CA ASP A 125 -14.34 -12.91 6.33
C ASP A 125 -15.59 -12.17 6.82
N GLU A 126 -15.55 -10.84 6.84
CA GLU A 126 -16.71 -10.03 7.16
C GLU A 126 -17.73 -10.18 6.01
N ARG A 127 -18.90 -10.77 6.25
CA ARG A 127 -19.98 -10.83 5.26
C ARG A 127 -20.98 -9.72 5.57
N SER A 128 -20.81 -8.56 4.93
CA SER A 128 -21.73 -7.42 5.07
C SER A 128 -22.32 -7.07 3.71
N ASP A 129 -23.60 -6.71 3.65
CA ASP A 129 -24.24 -6.17 2.44
C ASP A 129 -23.58 -4.86 1.97
N PHE A 130 -22.67 -4.30 2.76
CA PHE A 130 -21.79 -3.19 2.37
C PHE A 130 -20.71 -3.60 1.34
N ILE A 131 -20.41 -4.91 1.22
CA ILE A 131 -19.32 -5.45 0.38
C ILE A 131 -19.71 -5.51 -1.10
N VAL A 132 -21.00 -5.42 -1.42
CA VAL A 132 -21.49 -5.39 -2.81
C VAL A 132 -21.31 -4.02 -3.48
N GLU A 133 -20.89 -2.99 -2.75
CA GLU A 133 -20.61 -1.69 -3.33
C GLU A 133 -19.32 -1.71 -4.18
N PRO A 134 -19.34 -1.21 -5.42
CA PRO A 134 -18.15 -1.18 -6.30
C PRO A 134 -16.92 -0.49 -5.68
N SER A 135 -17.16 0.49 -4.79
CA SER A 135 -16.11 1.19 -4.05
C SER A 135 -15.37 0.30 -3.06
N TYR A 136 -16.07 -0.67 -2.46
CA TYR A 136 -15.46 -1.65 -1.55
C TYR A 136 -14.59 -2.66 -2.31
N ALA A 137 -15.10 -3.19 -3.44
CA ALA A 137 -14.32 -4.07 -4.31
C ALA A 137 -13.02 -3.40 -4.78
N SER A 138 -13.11 -2.13 -5.19
CA SER A 138 -11.94 -1.32 -5.60
C SER A 138 -10.92 -1.17 -4.48
N LEU A 139 -11.36 -1.04 -3.22
CA LEU A 139 -10.47 -0.96 -2.06
C LEU A 139 -9.75 -2.29 -1.78
N ILE A 140 -10.48 -3.40 -1.84
CA ILE A 140 -9.89 -4.74 -1.69
C ILE A 140 -8.86 -5.01 -2.79
N GLU A 141 -9.19 -4.68 -4.04
CA GLU A 141 -8.27 -4.81 -5.17
C GLU A 141 -7.01 -3.95 -5.00
N SER A 142 -7.18 -2.71 -4.53
CA SER A 142 -6.08 -1.79 -4.24
C SER A 142 -5.14 -2.32 -3.15
N LEU A 143 -5.70 -2.89 -2.07
CA LEU A 143 -4.92 -3.51 -0.98
C LEU A 143 -4.20 -4.79 -1.43
N ASN A 144 -4.87 -5.65 -2.18
CA ASN A 144 -4.25 -6.85 -2.76
C ASN A 144 -3.08 -6.47 -3.67
N SER A 145 -3.29 -5.48 -4.55
CA SER A 145 -2.26 -4.97 -5.45
C SER A 145 -1.06 -4.46 -4.65
N ARG A 146 -1.31 -3.68 -3.59
CA ARG A 146 -0.26 -3.16 -2.71
C ARG A 146 0.56 -4.28 -2.09
N ILE A 147 -0.08 -5.32 -1.56
CA ILE A 147 0.62 -6.45 -0.95
C ILE A 147 1.47 -7.16 -1.99
N SER A 148 0.90 -7.48 -3.16
CA SER A 148 1.63 -8.14 -4.25
C SER A 148 2.87 -7.36 -4.68
N ILE A 149 2.77 -6.04 -4.76
CA ILE A 149 3.89 -5.16 -5.11
C ILE A 149 4.97 -5.18 -4.03
N LEU A 150 4.59 -5.13 -2.76
CA LEU A 150 5.54 -5.17 -1.65
C LEU A 150 6.21 -6.55 -1.53
N GLU A 151 5.51 -7.62 -1.85
CA GLU A 151 6.09 -8.96 -1.99
C GLU A 151 7.15 -9.01 -3.09
N LYS A 152 6.89 -8.40 -4.26
CA LYS A 152 7.92 -8.29 -5.32
C LYS A 152 9.19 -7.59 -4.81
N LEU A 153 9.04 -6.51 -4.06
CA LEU A 153 10.17 -5.79 -3.47
C LEU A 153 10.88 -6.60 -2.38
N LEU A 154 10.12 -7.37 -1.59
CA LEU A 154 10.64 -8.24 -0.54
C LEU A 154 11.58 -9.31 -1.08
N PHE A 155 11.28 -9.91 -2.24
CA PHE A 155 12.09 -10.98 -2.83
C PHE A 155 13.20 -10.48 -3.76
N LEU A 156 13.36 -9.16 -3.90
CA LEU A 156 14.42 -8.58 -4.72
C LEU A 156 15.78 -8.70 -4.03
N GLU A 157 16.80 -9.09 -4.77
CA GLU A 157 18.20 -8.92 -4.34
C GLU A 157 18.52 -7.44 -4.07
N PRO A 158 19.48 -7.13 -3.19
CA PRO A 158 19.83 -5.75 -2.83
C PRO A 158 20.19 -4.89 -4.05
N PRO A 159 19.53 -3.73 -4.25
CA PRO A 159 19.91 -2.71 -5.23
C PRO A 159 21.27 -2.09 -4.90
N ILE A 160 22.32 -2.35 -5.68
CA ILE A 160 23.70 -1.91 -5.35
C ILE A 160 24.31 -0.97 -6.38
N THR A 161 23.80 -0.97 -7.61
CA THR A 161 24.29 -0.08 -8.66
C THR A 161 23.60 1.28 -8.57
N GLU A 162 24.27 2.34 -9.03
CA GLU A 162 23.70 3.70 -9.03
C GLU A 162 22.35 3.77 -9.76
N SER A 163 22.20 3.05 -10.87
CA SER A 163 20.95 2.98 -11.61
C SER A 163 19.83 2.34 -10.78
N GLU A 164 20.09 1.19 -10.15
CA GLU A 164 19.10 0.52 -9.29
C GLU A 164 18.73 1.39 -8.08
N LEU A 165 19.71 2.05 -7.45
CA LEU A 165 19.49 2.95 -6.31
C LEU A 165 18.64 4.17 -6.70
N ASN A 166 18.84 4.72 -7.90
CA ASN A 166 18.01 5.80 -8.41
C ASN A 166 16.55 5.36 -8.63
N VAL A 167 16.31 4.14 -9.12
CA VAL A 167 14.94 3.62 -9.25
C VAL A 167 14.34 3.29 -7.88
N LEU A 168 15.10 2.73 -6.94
CA LEU A 168 14.66 2.52 -5.56
C LEU A 168 14.30 3.83 -4.86
N LYS A 169 15.02 4.92 -5.13
CA LYS A 169 14.67 6.25 -4.65
C LYS A 169 13.29 6.69 -5.16
N ASN A 170 12.97 6.42 -6.43
CA ASN A 170 11.63 6.68 -6.98
C ASN A 170 10.56 5.82 -6.31
N VAL A 171 10.84 4.53 -6.07
CA VAL A 171 9.95 3.65 -5.28
C VAL A 171 9.66 4.26 -3.91
N ASN A 172 10.68 4.75 -3.21
CA ASN A 172 10.50 5.37 -1.88
C ASN A 172 9.68 6.67 -1.95
N ILE A 173 9.86 7.48 -2.99
CA ILE A 173 9.08 8.71 -3.22
C ILE A 173 7.60 8.35 -3.43
N GLU A 174 7.29 7.40 -4.30
CA GLU A 174 5.92 6.98 -4.57
C GLU A 174 5.29 6.31 -3.33
N TYR A 175 6.06 5.54 -2.57
CA TYR A 175 5.58 4.97 -1.31
C TYR A 175 5.23 6.06 -0.28
N LYS A 176 6.06 7.10 -0.15
CA LYS A 176 5.77 8.27 0.71
C LYS A 176 4.54 9.03 0.24
N LYS A 177 4.35 9.19 -1.08
CA LYS A 177 3.15 9.80 -1.68
C LYS A 177 1.90 8.99 -1.31
N LEU A 178 1.92 7.67 -1.56
CA LEU A 178 0.84 6.75 -1.21
C LEU A 178 0.46 6.85 0.28
N MET A 179 1.45 6.84 1.18
CA MET A 179 1.20 6.99 2.61
C MET A 179 0.51 8.30 2.98
N ARG A 180 0.91 9.40 2.34
CA ARG A 180 0.31 10.72 2.55
C ARG A 180 -1.14 10.73 2.08
N GLU A 181 -1.41 10.22 0.89
CA GLU A 181 -2.76 10.13 0.32
C GLU A 181 -3.67 9.26 1.17
N PHE A 182 -3.17 8.11 1.63
CA PHE A 182 -3.89 7.26 2.56
C PHE A 182 -4.21 7.96 3.89
N ARG A 183 -3.27 8.74 4.43
CA ARG A 183 -3.53 9.55 5.63
C ARG A 183 -4.58 10.62 5.40
N LEU A 184 -4.57 11.29 4.24
CA LEU A 184 -5.57 12.29 3.88
C LEU A 184 -6.95 11.65 3.75
N ALA A 185 -7.06 10.54 3.03
CA ALA A 185 -8.29 9.75 2.91
C ALA A 185 -8.88 9.35 4.27
N VAL A 186 -8.05 8.80 5.16
CA VAL A 186 -8.48 8.44 6.53
C VAL A 186 -8.93 9.67 7.33
N ASN A 187 -8.24 10.81 7.20
CA ASN A 187 -8.63 12.04 7.86
C ASN A 187 -9.96 12.59 7.35
N GLU A 188 -10.18 12.60 6.03
CA GLU A 188 -11.43 13.02 5.41
C GLU A 188 -12.60 12.13 5.86
N LEU A 189 -12.39 10.81 5.85
CA LEU A 189 -13.36 9.86 6.38
C LEU A 189 -13.69 10.16 7.86
N ASN A 190 -12.69 10.45 8.69
CA ASN A 190 -12.90 10.79 10.10
C ASN A 190 -13.64 12.12 10.30
N VAL A 191 -13.35 13.15 9.50
CA VAL A 191 -14.08 14.42 9.54
C VAL A 191 -15.54 14.19 9.18
N TYR A 192 -15.78 13.42 8.12
CA TYR A 192 -17.12 13.11 7.66
C TYR A 192 -17.92 12.31 8.70
N LEU A 193 -17.33 11.24 9.26
CA LEU A 193 -17.94 10.45 10.33
C LEU A 193 -18.32 11.32 11.55
N LYS A 194 -17.50 12.32 11.92
CA LYS A 194 -17.80 13.28 13.00
C LYS A 194 -18.98 14.19 12.67
N GLN A 195 -19.06 14.71 11.45
CA GLN A 195 -20.17 15.56 11.00
C GLN A 195 -21.49 14.79 11.04
N TYR A 196 -21.49 13.55 10.56
CA TYR A 196 -22.66 12.67 10.60
C TYR A 196 -23.17 12.44 12.04
N VAL A 197 -22.28 12.23 13.02
CA VAL A 197 -22.68 12.08 14.45
C VAL A 197 -23.44 13.30 14.95
N LYS A 198 -23.04 14.50 14.54
CA LYS A 198 -23.58 15.75 15.04
C LYS A 198 -25.00 15.99 14.53
N ASN A 199 -25.31 15.55 13.31
CA ASN A 199 -26.62 15.74 12.68
C ASN A 199 -27.67 14.80 13.31
N TYR A 200 -27.32 13.55 13.59
CA TYR A 200 -28.25 12.55 14.17
C TYR A 200 -28.51 12.67 15.68
N LYS A 201 -27.78 13.54 16.40
CA LYS A 201 -28.05 13.80 17.83
C LYS A 201 -29.09 14.91 18.05
N LYS A 202 -29.62 15.50 16.99
CA LYS A 202 -30.60 16.59 17.04
C LYS A 202 -32.05 16.13 16.90
N ASP A 203 -32.26 14.86 16.53
CA ASP A 203 -33.55 14.18 16.48
C ASP A 203 -33.68 13.23 17.69
#